data_AF-A0A1X2GGF1-F1
#
_entry.id   AF-A0A1X2GGF1-F1
#
_cell.length_a   1.000
_cell.length_b   1.000
_cell.length_c   1.000
_cell.angle_alpha   90.00
_cell.angle_beta   90.00
_cell.angle_gamma   90.00
#
_symmetry.space_group_name_H-M   'P 1'
#
loop_
_entity.id
_entity.type
_entity.pdbx_description
1 polymer ?
#
loop_
_entity_poly.entity_id
_entity_poly.type
_entity_poly.pdbx_seq_one_letter_code
_entity_poly.pdbx_strand_id
1 'polypeptide(L)' 'NQDVIDLITKELLGAPKDTYTLADGDWNTARCDVLYTSNLPSSFPPVLIEVQNTINDLFLQRLVS' A
#
# COMPACT_ATOMS: atom_id res chain seq x y z
N ASN A 1 -2.07 13.05 1.55
CA ASN A 1 -1.58 11.75 2.04
C ASN A 1 -0.21 11.36 1.51
N GLN A 2 0.29 11.93 0.39
CA GLN A 2 1.59 11.55 -0.17
C GLN A 2 2.75 11.58 0.84
N ASP A 3 2.82 12.62 1.70
CA ASP A 3 3.88 12.71 2.71
C ASP A 3 3.89 11.54 3.72
N VAL A 4 2.72 10.98 4.03
CA VAL A 4 2.60 9.80 4.91
C VAL A 4 3.11 8.55 4.20
N ILE A 5 2.82 8.41 2.91
CA ILE A 5 3.27 7.28 2.10
C ILE A 5 4.78 7.34 1.89
N ASP A 6 5.32 8.52 1.60
CA ASP A 6 6.76 8.74 1.47
C ASP A 6 7.48 8.40 2.79
N LEU A 7 6.90 8.78 3.93
CA LEU A 7 7.43 8.39 5.24
C LEU A 7 7.42 6.86 5.40
N ILE A 8 6.28 6.21 5.21
CA ILE A 8 6.13 4.76 5.40
C ILE A 8 7.09 3.99 4.47
N THR A 9 7.11 4.32 3.18
CA THR A 9 7.90 3.60 2.17
C THR A 9 9.39 3.87 2.30
N LYS A 10 9.79 5.06 2.78
CA LYS A 10 11.16 5.34 3.19
C LYS A 10 11.58 4.48 4.38
N GLU A 11 10.79 4.45 5.45
CA GLU A 11 11.15 3.73 6.68
C GLU A 11 11.12 2.20 6.49
N LEU A 12 10.17 1.67 5.71
CA LEU A 12 10.07 0.22 5.47
C LEU A 12 11.02 -0.30 4.40
N LEU A 13 11.21 0.46 3.32
CA LEU A 13 11.88 -0.04 2.10
C LEU A 13 13.10 0.80 1.70
N GLY A 14 13.38 1.91 2.37
CA GLY A 14 14.44 2.85 1.96
C GLY A 14 14.10 3.59 0.66
N ALA A 15 12.82 3.65 0.28
CA ALA A 15 12.40 4.28 -0.96
C ALA A 15 12.62 5.81 -0.91
N PRO A 16 13.16 6.42 -1.98
CA PRO A 16 13.19 7.87 -2.11
C PRO A 16 11.80 8.50 -2.09
N LYS A 17 11.73 9.80 -1.79
CA LYS A 17 10.48 10.56 -1.86
C LYS A 17 9.86 10.46 -3.26
N ASP A 18 8.53 10.43 -3.34
CA ASP A 18 7.77 10.41 -4.58
C ASP A 18 8.03 9.16 -5.45
N THR A 19 8.59 8.09 -4.87
CA THR A 19 8.77 6.80 -5.54
C THR A 19 7.43 6.08 -5.72
N TYR A 20 6.51 6.22 -4.77
CA TYR A 20 5.24 5.53 -4.75
C TYR A 20 4.08 6.45 -5.11
N THR A 21 3.27 6.01 -6.06
CA THR A 21 2.06 6.73 -6.51
C THR A 21 0.83 5.85 -6.38
N LEU A 22 -0.33 6.49 -6.21
CA LEU A 22 -1.61 5.79 -6.15
C LEU A 22 -1.81 4.99 -7.45
N ALA A 23 -2.19 3.73 -7.31
CA ALA A 23 -2.58 2.87 -8.41
C ALA A 23 -4.05 2.49 -8.29
N ASP A 24 -4.66 2.12 -9.41
CA ASP A 24 -6.02 1.59 -9.40
C ASP A 24 -6.07 0.34 -8.51
N GLY A 25 -6.94 0.37 -7.50
CA GLY A 25 -7.01 -0.59 -6.39
C GLY A 25 -7.42 -2.02 -6.75
N ASP A 26 -7.35 -2.39 -8.02
CA ASP A 26 -7.65 -3.74 -8.51
C ASP A 26 -6.34 -4.54 -8.59
N TRP A 27 -5.85 -4.97 -7.42
CA TRP A 27 -4.65 -5.82 -7.36
C TRP A 27 -5.04 -7.29 -7.47
N ASN A 28 -4.94 -7.86 -8.68
CA ASN A 28 -5.06 -9.30 -8.90
C ASN A 28 -6.36 -9.91 -8.28
N THR A 29 -7.52 -9.29 -8.53
CA THR A 29 -8.86 -9.65 -8.01
C THR A 29 -9.09 -9.44 -6.50
N ALA A 30 -8.08 -8.98 -5.76
CA ALA A 30 -8.24 -8.53 -4.39
C ALA A 30 -8.69 -7.06 -4.38
N ARG A 31 -9.88 -6.81 -3.82
CA ARG A 31 -10.38 -5.46 -3.54
C ARG A 31 -9.62 -4.89 -2.36
N CYS A 32 -8.56 -4.15 -2.65
CA CYS A 32 -7.85 -3.37 -1.64
C CYS A 32 -8.38 -1.93 -1.64
N ASP A 33 -8.46 -1.32 -0.47
CA ASP A 33 -9.02 0.03 -0.36
C ASP A 33 -8.12 1.07 -1.03
N VAL A 34 -6.79 0.92 -0.88
CA VAL A 34 -5.80 1.78 -1.54
C VAL A 34 -4.54 1.00 -1.91
N LEU A 35 -4.13 1.06 -3.18
CA LEU A 35 -2.90 0.49 -3.69
C LEU A 35 -1.91 1.60 -4.05
N TYR A 36 -0.64 1.43 -3.66
CA TYR A 36 0.46 2.26 -4.13
C TYR A 36 1.47 1.41 -4.90
N THR A 37 1.82 1.86 -6.10
CA THR A 37 2.86 1.23 -6.92
C THR A 37 4.08 2.12 -7.03
N SER A 38 5.24 1.48 -7.10
CA SER A 38 6.50 2.17 -7.32
C SER A 38 6.68 2.52 -8.79
N ASN A 39 7.22 3.70 -9.07
CA ASN A 39 7.73 4.09 -10.39
C ASN A 39 9.06 3.38 -10.76
N LEU A 40 9.65 2.67 -9.80
CA LEU A 40 10.84 1.83 -9.92
C LEU A 40 10.50 0.36 -9.55
N PRO A 41 9.64 -0.32 -10.33
CA PRO A 41 9.07 -1.63 -9.96
C PRO A 41 10.10 -2.77 -9.89
N SER A 42 11.27 -2.61 -10.50
CA SER A 42 12.38 -3.57 -10.41
C SER A 42 13.16 -3.47 -9.11
N SER A 43 13.11 -2.32 -8.44
CA SER A 43 13.86 -2.05 -7.20
C SER A 43 12.96 -2.07 -5.96
N PHE A 44 11.67 -1.82 -6.14
CA PHE A 44 10.73 -1.69 -5.05
C PHE A 44 9.42 -2.42 -5.34
N PRO A 45 8.94 -3.29 -4.44
CA PRO A 45 7.68 -3.99 -4.61
C PRO A 45 6.48 -3.03 -4.48
N PRO A 46 5.31 -3.39 -5.02
CA PRO A 46 4.05 -2.71 -4.71
C PRO A 46 3.77 -2.71 -3.21
N VAL A 47 3.12 -1.66 -2.72
CA VAL A 47 2.75 -1.53 -1.30
C VAL A 47 1.24 -1.33 -1.19
N LEU A 48 0.62 -2.18 -0.38
CA LEU A 48 -0.79 -2.11 -0.03
C LEU A 48 -0.94 -1.44 1.33
N ILE A 49 -1.75 -0.37 1.37
CA ILE A 49 -1.99 0.37 2.60
C ILE A 49 -3.49 0.43 2.82
N GLU A 50 -3.97 -0.34 3.79
CA GLU A 50 -5.36 -0.28 4.26
C GLU A 50 -5.41 0.54 5.56
N VAL A 51 -6.18 1.63 5.55
CA VAL A 51 -6.45 2.44 6.74
C VAL A 51 -7.89 2.15 7.19
N GLN A 52 -8.05 1.32 8.21
CA GLN A 52 -9.36 1.00 8.77
C GLN A 52 -9.63 1.87 10.00
N ASN A 53 -10.75 2.59 9.99
CA ASN A 53 -11.21 3.34 11.18
C ASN A 53 -11.80 2.40 12.25
N THR A 54 -12.19 1.19 11.87
CA THR A 54 -12.71 0.17 12.77
C THR A 54 -12.21 -1.18 12.31
N ILE A 55 -11.49 -1.88 13.18
CA ILE A 55 -11.09 -3.26 12.93
C ILE A 55 -12.35 -4.12 13.10
N ASN A 56 -12.83 -4.69 12.00
CA ASN A 56 -13.97 -5.60 11.98
C ASN A 56 -13.53 -7.02 11.61
N ASP A 57 -14.41 -7.99 11.86
CA ASP A 57 -14.11 -9.40 11.61
C ASP A 57 -13.79 -9.68 10.15
N LEU A 58 -14.42 -8.97 9.21
CA LEU A 58 -14.15 -9.09 7.77
C LEU A 58 -12.72 -8.67 7.43
N PHE A 59 -12.23 -7.57 7.98
CA PHE A 59 -10.85 -7.11 7.79
C PHE A 59 -9.86 -8.13 8.36
N LEU A 60 -10.08 -8.60 9.59
CA LEU A 60 -9.24 -9.61 10.21
C LEU A 60 -9.23 -10.92 9.40
N GLN A 61 -10.39 -11.32 8.87
CA GLN A 61 -10.49 -12.51 8.03
C GLN A 61 -9.65 -12.39 6.75
N ARG A 62 -9.68 -11.23 6.06
CA ARG A 62 -8.83 -10.98 4.88
C ARG A 62 -7.33 -10.97 5.19
N LEU A 63 -6.94 -10.62 6.42
CA LEU A 63 -5.53 -10.54 6.81
C LEU A 63 -4.91 -11.92 7.07
N VAL A 64 -5.70 -12.86 7.59
CA VAL A 64 -5.23 -14.17 8.06
C VAL A 64 -5.40 -15.28 7.01
N SER A 65 -6.27 -15.10 6.01
CA SER A 65 -6.50 -16.06 4.92
C SER A 65 -5.67 -15.78 3.68
#